data_AF-A0A9P7NK79-F1
#
_entry.id   AF-A0A9P7NK79-F1
#
_cell.length_a   1.000
_cell.length_b   1.000
_cell.length_c   1.000
_cell.angle_alpha   90.00
_cell.angle_beta   90.00
_cell.angle_gamma   90.00
#
_symmetry.space_group_name_H-M   'P 1'
#
loop_
_entity.id
_entity.type
_entity.pdbx_description
1 polymer ?
#
loop_
_entity_poly.entity_id
_entity_poly.type
_entity_poly.pdbx_seq_one_letter_code
_entity_poly.pdbx_strand_id
1 'polypeptide(L)'
;MSSSIRDKVYLPIVAVQLVGTLVLDLVPLYPRSLWQSPSSPLHSLLSLRTWWASYSGDPYFANLTPEPWLEGFLYVEALVQLPLMAYLVWKFTQGLGRTSGPTELAGLTYGCVTFM
;
A
#
# COMPACT_ATOMS: atom_id res chain seq x y z
N MET A 1 -2.15 21.31 21.58
CA MET A 1 -2.10 19.94 21.05
C MET A 1 -1.00 19.89 20.00
N SER A 2 0.21 19.52 20.37
CA SER A 2 1.34 19.44 19.43
C SER A 2 1.40 18.00 18.91
N SER A 3 1.15 17.79 17.61
CA SER A 3 1.47 16.47 17.03
C SER A 3 2.97 16.28 17.12
N SER A 4 3.42 15.08 17.50
CA SER A 4 4.84 14.80 17.60
C SER A 4 5.48 14.98 16.21
N ILE A 5 6.69 15.55 16.13
CA ILE A 5 7.44 15.68 14.86
C ILE A 5 7.50 14.33 14.15
N ARG A 6 7.61 13.26 14.93
CA ARG A 6 7.56 11.86 14.49
C ARG A 6 6.31 11.54 13.66
N ASP A 7 5.13 11.91 14.14
CA ASP A 7 3.86 11.60 13.48
C ASP A 7 3.74 12.37 12.15
N LYS A 8 4.31 13.58 12.09
CA LYS A 8 4.37 14.39 10.85
C LYS A 8 5.31 13.79 9.80
N VAL A 9 6.38 13.11 10.22
CA VAL A 9 7.33 12.44 9.33
C VAL A 9 6.78 11.09 8.86
N TYR A 10 6.14 10.33 9.73
CA TYR A 10 5.57 9.03 9.34
C TYR A 10 4.32 9.15 8.48
N LEU A 11 3.52 10.20 8.66
CA LEU A 11 2.32 10.41 7.84
C LEU A 11 2.60 10.36 6.32
N PRO A 12 3.52 11.17 5.74
CA PRO A 12 3.77 11.12 4.31
C PRO A 12 4.36 9.77 3.87
N ILE A 13 5.17 9.12 4.70
CA ILE A 13 5.74 7.80 4.38
C ILE A 13 4.63 6.75 4.25
N VAL A 14 3.79 6.61 5.26
CA VAL A 14 2.70 5.63 5.26
C VAL A 14 1.62 5.99 4.24
N ALA A 15 1.38 7.29 4.00
CA ALA A 15 0.43 7.74 2.98
C ALA A 15 0.93 7.42 1.56
N VAL A 16 2.22 7.65 1.26
CA VAL A 16 2.80 7.27 -0.03
C VAL A 16 2.77 5.76 -0.20
N GLN A 17 3.09 4.98 0.84
CA GLN A 17 2.99 3.53 0.80
C GLN A 17 1.55 3.08 0.51
N LEU A 18 0.56 3.64 1.20
CA LEU A 18 -0.85 3.32 0.99
C LEU A 18 -1.28 3.56 -0.46
N VAL A 19 -0.87 4.69 -1.03
CA VAL A 19 -1.14 5.01 -2.45
C VAL A 19 -0.45 4.01 -3.37
N GLY A 20 0.83 3.70 -3.11
CA GLY A 20 1.58 2.69 -3.85
C GLY A 20 0.86 1.34 -3.84
N THR A 21 0.47 0.85 -2.68
CA THR A 21 -0.22 -0.44 -2.55
C THR A 21 -1.56 -0.48 -3.29
N LEU A 22 -2.33 0.62 -3.29
CA LEU A 22 -3.59 0.68 -4.05
C LEU A 22 -3.38 0.75 -5.57
N VAL A 23 -2.39 1.51 -6.02
CA VAL A 23 -2.20 1.87 -7.44
C VAL A 23 -1.27 0.88 -8.16
N LEU A 24 -0.42 0.17 -7.43
CA LEU A 24 0.56 -0.78 -7.96
C LEU A 24 0.27 -2.20 -7.47
N ASP A 25 0.40 -2.45 -6.17
CA ASP A 25 0.49 -3.81 -5.61
C ASP A 25 -0.81 -4.58 -5.78
N LEU A 26 -1.95 -3.96 -5.42
CA LEU A 26 -3.27 -4.60 -5.40
C LEU A 26 -4.00 -4.61 -6.75
N VAL A 27 -3.44 -3.98 -7.79
CA VAL A 27 -4.04 -3.98 -9.14
C VAL A 27 -4.39 -5.39 -9.64
N PRO A 28 -3.54 -6.44 -9.48
CA PRO A 28 -3.86 -7.80 -9.88
C PRO A 28 -5.05 -8.40 -9.13
N LEU A 29 -5.32 -7.93 -7.91
CA LEU A 29 -6.45 -8.37 -7.08
C LEU A 29 -7.75 -7.63 -7.46
N TYR A 30 -7.69 -6.55 -8.23
CA TYR A 30 -8.88 -5.85 -8.70
C TYR A 30 -9.60 -6.67 -9.79
N PRO A 31 -10.95 -6.62 -9.83
CA PRO A 31 -11.72 -7.24 -10.89
C PRO A 31 -11.20 -6.84 -12.27
N ARG A 32 -10.87 -7.83 -13.11
CA ARG A 32 -10.27 -7.62 -14.44
C ARG A 32 -11.08 -6.68 -15.33
N SER A 33 -12.40 -6.66 -15.18
CA SER A 33 -13.31 -5.76 -15.90
C SER A 33 -12.99 -4.28 -15.68
N LEU A 34 -12.38 -3.91 -14.55
CA LEU A 34 -12.11 -2.51 -14.19
C LEU A 34 -10.80 -1.96 -14.76
N TRP A 35 -9.85 -2.82 -15.15
CA TRP A 35 -8.52 -2.38 -15.58
C TRP A 35 -7.99 -3.04 -16.85
N GLN A 36 -8.50 -4.22 -17.25
CA GLN A 36 -7.95 -4.97 -18.38
C GLN A 36 -8.34 -4.38 -19.75
N SER A 37 -9.58 -3.90 -19.91
CA SER A 37 -10.01 -3.32 -21.19
C SER A 37 -9.47 -1.90 -21.35
N PRO A 38 -9.03 -1.48 -22.55
CA PRO A 38 -8.63 -0.11 -22.84
C PRO A 38 -9.73 0.93 -22.58
N SER A 39 -10.99 0.51 -22.60
CA SER A 39 -12.15 1.35 -22.27
C SER A 39 -12.48 1.42 -20.78
N SER A 40 -11.78 0.65 -19.94
CA SER A 40 -12.06 0.58 -18.51
C SER A 40 -11.48 1.79 -17.76
N PRO A 41 -12.16 2.27 -16.70
CA PRO A 41 -11.76 3.49 -16.00
C PRO A 41 -10.39 3.39 -15.30
N LEU A 42 -9.96 2.19 -14.89
CA LEU A 42 -8.68 1.98 -14.21
C LEU A 42 -7.59 1.45 -15.14
N HIS A 43 -7.78 1.53 -16.46
CA HIS A 43 -6.77 1.06 -17.41
C HIS A 43 -5.43 1.81 -17.28
N SER A 44 -5.45 3.08 -16.86
CA SER A 44 -4.24 3.86 -16.58
C SER A 44 -3.35 3.26 -15.48
N LEU A 45 -3.91 2.47 -14.56
CA LEU A 45 -3.13 1.75 -13.54
C LEU A 45 -2.18 0.73 -14.17
N LEU A 46 -2.61 0.11 -15.28
CA LEU A 46 -1.78 -0.83 -16.02
C LEU A 46 -0.57 -0.11 -16.62
N SER A 47 -0.77 1.06 -17.21
CA SER A 47 0.33 1.88 -17.76
C SER A 47 1.30 2.36 -16.68
N LEU A 48 0.78 2.72 -15.51
CA LEU A 48 1.61 3.14 -14.38
C LEU A 48 2.42 1.97 -13.81
N ARG A 49 1.82 0.79 -13.70
CA ARG A 49 2.50 -0.44 -13.26
C ARG A 49 3.58 -0.88 -14.26
N THR A 50 3.31 -0.86 -15.57
CA THR A 50 4.32 -1.22 -16.58
C THR A 50 5.47 -0.22 -16.60
N TRP A 51 5.18 1.08 -16.48
CA TRP A 51 6.21 2.11 -16.30
C TRP A 51 7.04 1.84 -15.04
N TRP A 52 6.40 1.56 -13.91
CA TRP A 52 7.09 1.28 -12.65
C TRP A 52 7.97 0.03 -12.74
N ALA A 53 7.48 -1.07 -13.33
CA ALA A 53 8.26 -2.27 -13.55
C ALA A 53 9.49 -2.00 -14.42
N SER A 54 9.34 -1.17 -15.47
CA SER A 54 10.47 -0.78 -16.32
C SER A 54 11.49 0.10 -15.59
N TYR A 55 11.03 0.96 -14.69
CA TYR A 55 11.87 1.89 -13.94
C TYR A 55 12.62 1.20 -12.78
N SER A 56 11.91 0.36 -12.02
CA SER A 56 12.46 -0.40 -10.90
C SER A 56 13.33 -1.58 -11.36
N GLY A 57 13.07 -2.10 -12.57
CA GLY A 57 13.67 -3.34 -13.05
C GLY A 57 13.13 -4.59 -12.35
N ASP A 58 12.01 -4.49 -11.63
CA ASP A 58 11.44 -5.59 -10.87
C ASP A 58 10.69 -6.58 -11.77
N PRO A 59 11.20 -7.83 -11.91
CA PRO A 59 10.57 -8.84 -12.77
C PRO A 59 9.21 -9.32 -12.22
N TYR A 60 8.94 -9.18 -10.92
CA TYR A 60 7.70 -9.65 -10.28
C TYR A 60 6.52 -8.71 -10.57
N PHE A 61 6.78 -7.42 -10.75
CA PHE A 61 5.75 -6.44 -11.11
C PHE A 61 5.45 -6.39 -12.61
N ALA A 62 6.37 -6.89 -13.44
CA ALA A 62 6.22 -6.95 -14.89
C ALA A 62 5.15 -7.96 -15.34
N ASN A 63 4.92 -9.02 -14.56
CA ASN A 63 3.90 -10.03 -14.85
C ASN A 63 2.53 -9.63 -14.25
N LEU A 64 1.49 -9.77 -15.07
CA LEU A 64 0.09 -9.50 -14.66
C LEU A 64 -0.54 -10.66 -13.89
N THR A 65 0.03 -11.85 -14.03
CA THR A 65 -0.30 -13.03 -13.25
C THR A 65 0.84 -13.26 -12.26
N PRO A 66 0.67 -12.86 -10.98
CA PRO A 66 1.69 -13.11 -9.97
C PRO A 66 1.88 -14.62 -9.76
N GLU A 67 3.10 -15.02 -9.40
CA GLU A 67 3.38 -16.40 -8.98
C GLU A 67 2.57 -16.75 -7.72
N PRO A 68 2.19 -18.03 -7.50
CA PRO A 68 1.31 -18.39 -6.39
C PRO A 68 1.82 -17.98 -4.99
N TRP A 69 3.13 -17.98 -4.79
CA TRP A 69 3.74 -17.53 -3.54
C TRP A 69 3.63 -16.00 -3.38
N LEU A 70 3.81 -15.26 -4.47
CA LEU A 70 3.67 -13.79 -4.52
C LEU A 70 2.20 -13.37 -4.36
N GLU A 71 1.27 -14.14 -4.93
CA GLU A 71 -0.16 -13.96 -4.70
C GLU A 71 -0.50 -14.08 -3.20
N GLY A 72 0.12 -15.03 -2.51
CA GLY A 72 0.04 -15.15 -1.04
C GLY A 72 0.45 -13.87 -0.31
N PHE A 73 1.57 -13.25 -0.71
CA PHE A 73 2.01 -11.97 -0.15
C PHE A 73 1.04 -10.83 -0.46
N LEU A 74 0.49 -10.76 -1.68
CA LEU A 74 -0.53 -9.77 -2.03
C LEU A 74 -1.78 -9.89 -1.16
N TYR A 75 -2.19 -11.10 -0.77
CA TYR A 75 -3.29 -11.27 0.19
C TYR A 75 -2.92 -10.79 1.59
N VAL A 76 -1.68 -11.03 2.06
CA VAL A 76 -1.21 -10.51 3.35
C VAL A 76 -1.18 -8.97 3.32
N GLU A 77 -0.71 -8.39 2.23
CA GLU A 77 -0.74 -6.94 2.02
C GLU A 77 -2.18 -6.40 2.02
N ALA A 78 -3.09 -7.04 1.29
CA ALA A 78 -4.49 -6.63 1.20
C ALA A 78 -5.23 -6.73 2.55
N LEU A 79 -5.01 -7.80 3.30
CA LEU A 79 -5.79 -8.13 4.50
C LEU A 79 -5.17 -7.61 5.79
N VAL A 80 -3.85 -7.39 5.81
CA VAL A 80 -3.12 -6.98 7.03
C VAL A 80 -2.48 -5.61 6.84
N GLN A 81 -1.66 -5.44 5.80
CA GLN A 81 -0.91 -4.20 5.61
C GLN A 81 -1.82 -3.01 5.28
N LEU A 82 -2.76 -3.18 4.35
CA LEU A 82 -3.68 -2.12 3.91
C LEU A 82 -4.56 -1.57 5.05
N PRO A 83 -5.27 -2.38 5.85
CA PRO A 83 -6.05 -1.84 6.96
C PRO A 83 -5.17 -1.17 8.02
N LEU A 84 -3.96 -1.67 8.28
CA LEU A 84 -3.00 -1.02 9.17
C LEU A 84 -2.54 0.34 8.64
N MET A 85 -2.20 0.44 7.35
CA MET A 85 -1.83 1.70 6.71
C MET A 85 -2.97 2.71 6.75
N ALA A 86 -4.18 2.30 6.39
CA ALA A 86 -5.36 3.16 6.44
C ALA A 86 -5.63 3.66 7.86
N TYR A 87 -5.53 2.77 8.86
CA TYR A 87 -5.67 3.13 10.27
C TYR A 87 -4.60 4.13 10.72
N LEU A 88 -3.33 3.91 10.38
CA LEU A 88 -2.23 4.79 10.75
C LEU A 88 -2.35 6.17 10.10
N VAL A 89 -2.67 6.23 8.80
CA VAL A 89 -2.92 7.50 8.08
C VAL A 89 -4.09 8.26 8.69
N TRP A 90 -5.20 7.57 8.96
CA TRP A 90 -6.35 8.19 9.62
C TRP A 90 -5.99 8.72 11.03
N LYS A 91 -5.25 7.95 11.82
CA LYS A 91 -4.81 8.37 13.16
C LYS A 91 -3.88 9.58 13.12
N PHE A 92 -2.91 9.57 12.21
CA PHE A 92 -1.94 10.66 12.08
C PHE A 92 -2.58 11.95 11.53
N THR A 93 -3.55 11.84 10.62
CA THR A 93 -4.27 13.00 10.07
C THR A 93 -5.21 13.65 11.08
N GLN A 94 -5.88 12.89 11.95
CA GLN A 94 -6.79 13.45 12.94
C GLN A 94 -6.09 14.15 14.13
N GLY A 95 -4.75 14.07 14.23
CA GLY A 95 -4.01 14.71 15.32
C GLY A 95 -4.49 14.28 16.72
N LEU A 96 -5.11 13.10 16.81
CA LEU A 96 -5.79 12.56 17.99
C LEU A 96 -4.78 12.14 19.06
N GLY A 97 -4.18 13.12 19.72
CA GLY A 97 -3.34 12.95 20.90
C GLY A 97 -1.95 12.36 20.64
N ARG A 98 -1.16 12.25 21.72
CA ARG A 98 0.11 11.51 21.71
C ARG A 98 -0.12 10.12 21.17
N THR A 99 0.78 9.65 20.31
CA THR A 99 0.85 8.26 19.85
C THR A 99 0.65 7.33 21.05
N SER A 100 -0.50 6.64 21.06
CA SER A 100 -0.91 5.76 22.14
C SER A 100 -0.29 4.38 21.95
N GLY A 101 -0.13 3.58 23.01
CA GLY A 101 0.41 2.21 22.92
C GLY A 101 -0.18 1.36 21.78
N PRO A 102 -1.51 1.36 21.56
CA PRO A 102 -2.10 0.66 20.41
C PRO A 102 -1.65 1.17 19.04
N THR A 103 -1.41 2.48 18.89
CA THR A 103 -0.90 3.07 17.64
C THR A 103 0.56 2.68 17.40
N GLU A 104 1.37 2.64 18.46
CA GLU A 104 2.76 2.20 18.37
C GLU A 104 2.85 0.71 18.04
N LEU A 105 1.98 -0.12 18.63
CA LEU A 105 1.87 -1.54 18.26
C LEU A 105 1.44 -1.71 16.81
N ALA A 106 0.43 -0.96 16.34
CA ALA A 106 0.00 -1.01 14.94
C ALA A 106 1.13 -0.58 13.98
N GLY A 107 1.91 0.44 14.35
CA GLY A 107 3.10 0.86 13.59
C GLY A 107 4.21 -0.19 13.57
N LEU A 108 4.45 -0.86 14.71
CA LEU A 108 5.40 -1.96 14.80
C LEU A 108 4.97 -3.14 13.93
N THR A 109 3.70 -3.57 14.06
CA THR A 109 3.15 -4.66 13.25
C THR A 109 3.22 -4.32 11.77
N TYR A 110 2.86 -3.09 11.38
CA TYR A 110 3.01 -2.61 10.01
C TYR A 110 4.46 -2.72 9.53
N GLY A 111 5.43 -2.24 10.33
CA GLY A 111 6.85 -2.34 10.00
C GLY A 111 7.35 -3.78 9.86
N CYS A 112 6.91 -4.69 10.74
CA CYS A 112 7.27 -6.11 10.66
C CYS A 112 6.71 -6.79 9.40
N VAL A 113 5.47 -6.47 9.03
CA VAL A 113 4.83 -7.03 7.82
C VAL A 113 5.47 -6.47 6.56
N THR A 114 5.78 -5.17 6.53
CA THR A 114 6.39 -4.51 5.36
C THR A 114 7.84 -4.97 5.13
N PHE A 115 8.51 -5.49 6.15
CA PHE A 115 9.89 -6.00 6.03
C PHE A 115 9.97 -7.41 5.43
N MET A 116 8.86 -8.15 5.36
CA MET A 116 8.81 -9.48 4.75
C MET A 116 9.07 -9.42 3.25
#